data_AF-A0A497KH21-F1
#
_entry.id   AF-A0A497KH21-F1
#
_cell.length_a   1.000
_cell.length_b   1.000
_cell.length_c   1.000
_cell.angle_alpha   90.00
_cell.angle_beta   90.00
_cell.angle_gamma   90.00
#
_symmetry.space_group_name_H-M   'P 1'
#
loop_
_entity.id
_entity.type
_entity.pdbx_description
1 polymer ?
#
loop_
_entity_poly.entity_id
_entity_poly.type
_entity_poly.pdbx_seq_one_letter_code
_entity_poly.pdbx_strand_id
1 'polypeptide(L)' 'MSNGMWAEKYRPQSLDEIANQKEIVSRFKNFVEEKNLPHLLLVGPAGIGKTTSILA' A
#
# COMPACT_ATOMS: atom_id res chain seq x y z
N MET A 1 -2.67 -7.18 -26.93
CA MET A 1 -2.16 -6.20 -25.96
C MET A 1 -3.24 -6.03 -24.91
N SER A 2 -3.02 -6.52 -23.69
CA SER A 2 -4.06 -6.47 -22.65
C SER A 2 -4.41 -5.01 -22.38
N ASN A 3 -5.62 -4.59 -22.77
CA ASN A 3 -6.26 -3.38 -22.28
C ASN A 3 -6.52 -3.58 -20.77
N GLY A 4 -5.46 -3.52 -19.96
CA GLY A 4 -5.55 -3.73 -18.53
C GLY A 4 -6.46 -2.69 -17.88
N MET A 5 -7.34 -3.13 -16.99
CA MET A 5 -8.15 -2.24 -16.16
C MET A 5 -7.25 -1.16 -15.55
N TRP A 6 -7.68 0.10 -15.63
CA TRP A 6 -6.89 1.23 -15.12
C TRP A 6 -6.50 1.05 -13.65
N ALA A 7 -7.37 0.41 -12.87
CA ALA A 7 -7.10 0.07 -11.47
C ALA A 7 -5.82 -0.78 -11.27
N GLU A 8 -5.52 -1.70 -12.19
CA GLU A 8 -4.28 -2.50 -12.14
C GLU A 8 -3.11 -1.77 -12.79
N LYS A 9 -3.36 -1.08 -13.91
CA LYS A 9 -2.32 -0.35 -14.64
C LYS A 9 -1.67 0.76 -13.80
N TYR A 10 -2.46 1.41 -12.96
CA TYR A 10 -2.02 2.51 -12.10
C TYR A 10 -1.99 2.10 -10.62
N ARG A 11 -1.98 0.79 -10.32
CA ARG A 11 -1.83 0.32 -8.94
C ARG A 11 -0.44 0.73 -8.45
N PRO A 12 -0.33 1.48 -7.33
CA PRO A 12 0.95 1.82 -6.72
C PRO A 12 1.87 0.60 -6.58
N GLN A 13 3.14 0.76 -6.98
CA GLN A 13 4.18 -0.27 -6.89
C GLN A 13 5.16 -0.05 -5.73
N SER A 14 5.09 1.12 -5.09
CA SER A 14 5.89 1.47 -3.92
C SER A 14 5.04 2.22 -2.89
N LEU A 15 5.41 2.13 -1.61
CA LEU A 15 4.75 2.87 -0.53
C LEU A 15 4.71 4.40 -0.77
N ASP A 16 5.66 4.95 -1.54
CA ASP A 16 5.73 6.36 -1.90
C ASP A 16 4.66 6.82 -2.90
N GLU A 17 4.14 5.89 -3.70
CA GLU A 17 3.07 6.17 -4.68
C GLU A 17 1.67 6.14 -4.06
N ILE A 18 1.55 5.73 -2.79
CA ILE A 18 0.27 5.66 -2.10
C ILE A 18 -0.19 7.07 -1.71
N ALA A 19 -1.26 7.50 -2.37
CA ALA A 19 -1.87 8.80 -2.10
C ALA A 19 -2.70 8.79 -0.80
N ASN A 20 -2.72 9.93 -0.13
CA ASN A 20 -3.63 10.26 0.97
C ASN A 20 -3.56 9.36 2.23
N GLN A 21 -2.45 8.65 2.45
CA GLN A 21 -2.21 7.83 3.65
C GLN A 21 -0.82 8.05 4.25
N LYS A 22 -0.39 9.31 4.34
CA LYS A 22 0.98 9.70 4.74
C LYS A 22 1.42 9.12 6.09
N GLU A 23 0.55 9.12 7.10
CA GLU A 23 0.89 8.59 8.42
C GLU A 23 1.10 7.07 8.39
N ILE A 24 0.22 6.34 7.69
CA ILE A 24 0.31 4.88 7.56
C ILE A 24 1.56 4.49 6.78
N VAL A 25 1.82 5.16 5.65
CA VAL A 25 3.03 4.97 4.84
C VAL A 25 4.29 5.22 5.68
N SER A 26 4.31 6.29 6.48
CA SER A 26 5.46 6.57 7.36
C SER A 26 5.68 5.46 8.39
N ARG A 27 4.62 4.91 9.00
CA ARG A 27 4.76 3.79 9.95
C ARG A 27 5.27 2.53 9.27
N PHE A 28 4.78 2.20 8.07
CA PHE A 28 5.26 1.05 7.31
C PHE A 28 6.74 1.18 6.94
N LYS A 29 7.18 2.37 6.51
CA LYS A 29 8.59 2.63 6.26
C LYS A 29 9.44 2.39 7.51
N ASN A 30 9.02 2.89 8.67
CA ASN A 30 9.72 2.64 9.93
C ASN A 30 9.80 1.14 10.27
N PHE A 31 8.71 0.38 10.11
CA PHE A 31 8.73 -1.08 10.34
C PHE A 31 9.73 -1.81 9.43
N VAL A 32 9.84 -1.39 8.17
CA VAL A 32 10.79 -1.95 7.20
C VAL A 32 12.23 -1.58 7.58
N GLU A 33 12.48 -0.31 7.92
CA GLU A 33 13.81 0.17 8.36
C GLU A 33 14.29 -0.55 9.63
N GLU A 34 13.40 -0.72 10.60
CA GLU A 34 13.66 -1.43 11.86
C GLU A 34 13.73 -2.96 11.67
N LYS A 35 13.35 -3.48 10.49
CA LYS A 35 13.18 -4.92 10.21
C LYS A 35 12.29 -5.62 11.24
N ASN A 36 11.29 -4.90 11.73
CA ASN A 36 10.36 -5.35 12.76
C ASN A 36 8.94 -5.09 12.30
N LEU A 37 8.39 -6.06 11.55
CA LEU A 37 7.02 -5.99 11.08
C LEU A 37 6.11 -6.76 12.06
N PRO A 38 5.25 -6.08 12.84
CA PRO A 38 4.31 -6.75 13.72
C PRO A 38 3.20 -7.45 12.92
N HIS A 39 2.34 -8.20 13.61
CA HIS A 39 1.08 -8.65 13.01
C HIS A 39 0.17 -7.45 12.74
N LEU A 40 -0.24 -7.29 11.48
CA LEU A 40 -1.07 -6.16 11.04
C LEU A 40 -2.49 -6.61 10.75
N LEU A 41 -3.46 -5.80 11.15
CA LEU A 41 -4.86 -5.91 10.73
C LEU A 41 -5.25 -4.63 9.99
N LEU A 42 -5.49 -4.73 8.68
CA LEU A 42 -5.89 -3.59 7.85
C LEU A 42 -7.41 -3.56 7.68
N VAL A 43 -8.05 -2.54 8.23
CA VAL A 43 -9.52 -2.40 8.23
C VAL A 43 -9.93 -1.15 7.45
N GLY A 44 -11.01 -1.26 6.69
CA GLY A 44 -11.65 -0.13 6.01
C GLY A 44 -12.39 -0.53 4.72
N PRO A 45 -13.07 0.40 4.05
CA PRO A 45 -13.87 0.16 2.84
C PRO A 45 -13.06 -0.45 1.67
N ALA A 46 -13.74 -1.05 0.69
CA ALA A 46 -13.09 -1.54 -0.53
C ALA A 46 -12.45 -0.39 -1.33
N GLY A 47 -11.33 -0.65 -2.02
CA GLY A 47 -10.68 0.33 -2.90
C GLY A 47 -9.77 1.37 -2.22
N ILE A 48 -9.58 1.33 -0.90
CA ILE A 48 -8.71 2.28 -0.17
C ILE A 48 -7.22 1.88 -0.15
N GLY A 49 -6.78 0.91 -0.96
CA GLY A 49 -5.37 0.53 -1.01
C GLY A 49 -4.85 -0.38 0.11
N LYS A 50 -5.72 -1.03 0.90
CA LYS A 50 -5.30 -1.99 1.95
C LYS A 50 -4.39 -3.09 1.39
N THR A 51 -4.84 -3.78 0.34
CA THR A 51 -4.07 -4.84 -0.32
C THR A 51 -2.84 -4.28 -1.02
N THR A 52 -2.99 -3.14 -1.70
CA THR A 52 -1.89 -2.45 -2.38
C THR A 52 -0.76 -2.10 -1.42
N SER A 53 -1.07 -1.63 -0.21
CA SER A 53 -0.06 -1.15 0.75
C SER A 53 0.81 -2.26 1.34
N ILE A 54 0.41 -3.53 1.22
CA ILE A 54 1.21 -4.69 1.65
C ILE A 54 2.05 -5.25 0.50
N LEU A 55 1.63 -5.01 -0.74
CA LEU A 55 2.33 -5.47 -1.93
C LEU A 55 3.40 -4.47 -2.41
N ALA A 56 3.17 -3.18 -2.17
CA ALA A 56 4.02 -2.05 -2.51
C ALA A 56 5.09 -1.79 -1.44
#